data_AF-A0A413YGC8-F1
#
_entry.id   AF-A0A413YGC8-F1
#
_cell.length_a   1.000
_cell.length_b   1.000
_cell.length_c   1.000
_cell.angle_alpha   90.00
_cell.angle_beta   90.00
_cell.angle_gamma   90.00
#
_symmetry.space_group_name_H-M   'P 1'
#
loop_
_entity.id
_entity.type
_entity.pdbx_description
1 polymer ?
#
loop_
_entity_poly.entity_id
_entity_poly.type
_entity_poly.pdbx_seq_one_letter_code
_entity_poly.pdbx_strand_id
1 'polypeptide(L)' 'NVATMQVFRHKRGGLAVMVVETDQSIPENVVAELKMKEDILEVISLNLEEGR' A
#
# COMPACT_ATOMS: atom_id res chain seq x y z
N ASN A 1 9.49 7.96 3.94
CA ASN A 1 10.02 6.93 4.84
C ASN A 1 8.92 5.96 5.24
N VAL A 2 9.25 4.68 5.37
CA VAL A 2 8.31 3.64 5.85
C VAL A 2 8.49 3.49 7.35
N ALA A 3 7.42 3.73 8.11
CA ALA A 3 7.37 3.56 9.55
C ALA A 3 7.15 2.09 9.92
N THR A 4 6.13 1.48 9.29
CA THR A 4 5.73 0.10 9.53
C THR A 4 5.42 -0.59 8.21
N MET A 5 5.79 -1.87 8.08
CA MET A 5 5.37 -2.72 6.98
C MET A 5 4.95 -4.09 7.51
N GLN A 6 3.73 -4.51 7.18
CA GLN A 6 3.20 -5.82 7.50
C GLN A 6 2.76 -6.54 6.23
N VAL A 7 3.07 -7.82 6.11
CA VAL A 7 2.69 -8.64 4.95
C VAL A 7 1.94 -9.88 5.43
N PHE A 8 0.69 -10.00 5.00
CA PHE A 8 -0.17 -11.15 5.25
C PHE A 8 -0.19 -12.01 4.00
N ARG A 9 0.28 -13.26 4.10
CA ARG A 9 0.26 -14.23 3.00
C ARG A 9 -0.78 -15.28 3.29
N HIS A 10 -1.63 -15.58 2.30
CA HIS A 10 -2.60 -16.65 2.44
C HIS A 10 -1.91 -18.04 2.41
N LYS A 11 -1.14 -18.30 1.36
CA LYS A 11 -0.34 -19.53 1.18
C LYS A 11 0.89 -19.27 0.30
N ARG A 12 1.84 -20.21 0.27
CA ARG A 12 3.00 -20.12 -0.63
C ARG A 12 2.54 -20.01 -2.08
N GLY A 13 3.03 -19.00 -2.79
CA GLY A 13 2.67 -18.73 -4.20
C GLY A 13 1.22 -18.26 -4.40
N GLY A 14 0.50 -17.96 -3.32
CA GLY A 14 -0.84 -17.37 -3.39
C GLY A 14 -0.81 -15.85 -3.22
N LEU A 15 -1.98 -15.28 -2.97
CA LEU A 15 -2.17 -13.85 -2.72
C LEU A 15 -1.50 -13.39 -1.43
N ALA A 16 -1.11 -12.13 -1.44
CA ALA A 16 -0.58 -11.42 -0.28
C ALA A 16 -1.24 -10.04 -0.17
N VAL A 17 -1.40 -9.57 1.05
CA VAL A 17 -1.79 -8.19 1.37
C VAL A 17 -0.64 -7.55 2.11
N MET A 18 -0.22 -6.36 1.67
CA MET A 18 0.80 -5.56 2.32
C MET A 18 0.18 -4.29 2.87
N VAL A 19 0.38 -4.04 4.16
CA VAL A 19 0.01 -2.78 4.82
C VAL A 19 1.30 -2.00 5.07
N VAL A 20 1.37 -0.79 4.51
CA VAL A 20 2.53 0.09 4.63
C VAL A 20 2.08 1.40 5.26
N GLU A 21 2.72 1.76 6.36
CA GLU A 21 2.55 3.06 7.01
C GLU A 21 3.77 3.92 6.73
N THR A 22 3.55 5.18 6.34
CA THR A 22 4.61 6.12 6.03
C THR A 22 4.55 7.33 6.94
N ASP A 23 5.71 7.87 7.30
CA ASP A 23 5.81 9.08 8.15
C ASP A 23 5.28 10.35 7.44
N GLN A 24 5.10 10.28 6.13
CA GLN A 24 4.75 11.41 5.27
C GLN A 24 3.67 10.96 4.28
N SER A 25 2.84 11.91 3.83
CA SER A 25 1.83 11.64 2.81
C SER A 25 2.46 11.05 1.55
N ILE A 26 1.80 10.03 1.01
CA ILE A 26 2.21 9.37 -0.21
C ILE A 26 1.74 10.21 -1.40
N PRO A 27 2.63 10.63 -2.32
CA PRO A 27 2.22 11.36 -3.52
C PRO A 27 1.25 10.54 -4.39
N GLU A 28 0.23 11.19 -4.96
CA GLU A 28 -0.79 10.52 -5.76
C GLU A 28 -0.23 9.73 -6.97
N ASN A 29 0.85 10.23 -7.58
CA ASN A 29 1.50 9.55 -8.71
C ASN A 29 2.08 8.19 -8.29
N VAL A 30 2.58 8.07 -7.06
CA VAL A 30 3.11 6.79 -6.54
C VAL A 30 1.96 5.79 -6.37
N VAL A 31 0.82 6.23 -5.85
CA VAL A 31 -0.38 5.39 -5.74
C VAL A 31 -0.87 4.96 -7.13
N ALA A 32 -0.86 5.87 -8.11
CA ALA A 32 -1.21 5.57 -9.49
C ALA A 32 -0.25 4.55 -10.13
N GLU A 33 1.05 4.71 -9.95
CA GLU A 33 2.07 3.78 -10.43
C GLU A 33 1.89 2.37 -9.83
N LEU A 34 1.56 2.28 -8.54
CA LEU A 34 1.28 1.00 -7.88
C LEU A 34 0.02 0.33 -8.45
N LYS A 35 -1.04 1.10 -8.73
CA LYS A 35 -2.27 0.59 -9.36
C LYS A 35 -2.05 0.08 -10.79
N MET A 36 -0.99 0.53 -11.46
CA MET A 36 -0.65 0.10 -12.82
C MET A 36 0.24 -1.15 -12.87
N LYS A 37 0.76 -1.64 -11.73
CA LYS A 37 1.58 -2.85 -11.72
C LYS A 37 0.70 -4.08 -11.97
N GLU A 38 1.06 -4.86 -12.97
CA GLU A 38 0.31 -6.07 -13.39
C GLU A 38 0.12 -7.08 -12.24
N ASP A 39 1.10 -7.17 -11.33
CA ASP A 39 1.08 -8.09 -10.20
C ASP A 39 0.37 -7.53 -8.94
N ILE A 40 -0.13 -6.29 -8.99
CA ILE A 40 -0.87 -5.67 -7.89
C ILE A 40 -2.35 -5.62 -8.25
N LEU A 41 -3.15 -6.37 -7.50
CA LEU A 41 -4.59 -6.48 -7.77
C LEU A 41 -5.38 -5.24 -7.33
N GLU A 42 -4.99 -4.63 -6.21
CA GLU A 42 -5.69 -3.49 -5.63
C GLU A 42 -4.75 -2.65 -4.77
N VAL A 43 -4.96 -1.33 -4.79
CA VAL A 43 -4.23 -0.37 -3.95
C VAL A 43 -5.24 0.56 -3.30
N ILE A 44 -5.26 0.55 -1.96
CA ILE A 44 -6.04 1.47 -1.13
C ILE A 44 -5.06 2.40 -0.44
N SER A 45 -5.25 3.71 -0.62
CA SER A 45 -4.46 4.74 0.06
C SER A 45 -5.38 5.51 1.00
N LEU A 46 -4.95 5.68 2.24
CA LEU A 46 -5.66 6.42 3.27
C LEU A 46 -4.75 7.52 3.80
N ASN A 47 -5.19 8.77 3.69
CA ASN A 47 -4.54 9.89 4.36
C ASN A 47 -5.32 10.21 5.64
N LEU A 48 -4.78 9.81 6.80
CA LEU A 48 -5.46 9.95 8.08
C LEU A 48 -5.46 11.40 8.60
N GLU A 49 -4.67 12.29 8.00
CA GLU A 49 -4.60 13.71 8.37
C GLU A 49 -5.78 14.51 7.77
N GLU A 50 -6.38 14.06 6.67
CA GLU A 50 -7.50 14.74 6.00
C GLU A 50 -8.85 14.56 6.72
N GLY A 51 -8.93 13.64 7.67
CA GLY A 51 -10.14 13.36 8.46
C GLY A 51 -10.25 14.12 9.79
N ARG A 52 -9.37 15.10 10.04
CA ARG A 52 -9.29 15.86 11.29
C ARG A 52 -9.78 17.30 11.17
#